data_AF-A0A661TPC6-F1
#
_entry.id   AF-A0A661TPC6-F1
#
_cell.length_a   1.000
_cell.length_b   1.000
_cell.length_c   1.000
_cell.angle_alpha   90.00
_cell.angle_beta   90.00
_cell.angle_gamma   90.00
#
_symmetry.space_group_name_H-M   'P 1'
#
loop_
_entity.id
_entity.type
_entity.pdbx_description
1 polymer ?
#
loop_
_entity_poly.entity_id
_entity_poly.type
_entity_poly.pdbx_seq_one_letter_code
_entity_poly.pdbx_strand_id
1 'polypeptide(L)'
;MASSSEVDILVMAAVSNWGAYGINALLAYLLNNINLIHTERMEEKMMEACVRTGCVDGDLDIPSPSVDGISLESQKAIITLLRETARRAMKTHP
;
A
#
# COMPACT_ATOMS: atom_id res chain seq x y z
N MET A 1 -14.00 -3.14 -20.88
CA MET A 1 -13.30 -4.36 -21.37
C MET A 1 -12.59 -5.00 -20.18
N ALA A 2 -12.48 -6.31 -20.14
CA ALA A 2 -11.65 -7.02 -19.16
C ALA A 2 -10.27 -7.31 -19.77
N SER A 3 -9.22 -7.30 -18.96
CA SER A 3 -7.87 -7.71 -19.40
C SER A 3 -7.85 -9.20 -19.76
N SER A 4 -7.07 -9.57 -20.78
CA SER A 4 -6.80 -10.96 -21.17
C SER A 4 -5.36 -11.39 -20.91
N SER A 5 -4.58 -10.57 -20.20
CA SER A 5 -3.19 -10.89 -19.86
C SER A 5 -3.13 -11.95 -18.76
N GLU A 6 -2.36 -13.00 -18.98
CA GLU A 6 -2.13 -14.06 -18.00
C GLU A 6 -1.00 -13.69 -17.02
N VAL A 7 -1.11 -14.19 -15.78
CA VAL A 7 -0.10 -14.06 -14.72
C VAL A 7 -0.03 -15.36 -13.92
N ASP A 8 1.13 -15.68 -13.35
CA ASP A 8 1.28 -16.89 -12.52
C ASP A 8 0.48 -16.80 -11.21
N ILE A 9 0.46 -15.60 -10.60
CA ILE A 9 -0.25 -15.33 -9.34
C ILE A 9 -0.94 -13.96 -9.44
N LEU A 10 -2.26 -13.95 -9.26
CA LEU A 10 -3.05 -12.73 -9.19
C LEU A 10 -3.32 -12.32 -7.73
N VAL A 11 -3.00 -11.07 -7.38
CA VAL A 11 -3.38 -10.48 -6.09
C VAL A 11 -4.46 -9.43 -6.34
N MET A 12 -5.66 -9.72 -5.85
CA MET A 12 -6.78 -8.78 -5.91
C MET A 12 -6.83 -7.92 -4.65
N ALA A 13 -7.06 -6.62 -4.82
CA ALA A 13 -7.22 -5.66 -3.74
C ALA A 13 -8.18 -4.54 -4.16
N ALA A 14 -8.79 -3.86 -3.18
CA ALA A 14 -9.64 -2.69 -3.44
C ALA A 14 -8.86 -1.53 -4.07
N VAL A 15 -7.61 -1.34 -3.63
CA VAL A 15 -6.63 -0.40 -4.20
C VAL A 15 -5.35 -1.20 -4.47
N SER A 16 -4.80 -1.10 -5.66
CA SER A 16 -3.65 -1.92 -6.08
C SER A 16 -2.41 -1.72 -5.17
N ASN A 17 -2.18 -0.48 -4.71
CA ASN A 17 -1.17 -0.13 -3.71
C ASN A 17 -1.30 -0.99 -2.45
N TRP A 18 -2.52 -1.16 -1.91
CA TRP A 18 -2.74 -1.94 -0.69
C TRP A 18 -2.40 -3.42 -0.89
N GLY A 19 -2.68 -3.96 -2.08
CA GLY A 19 -2.24 -5.30 -2.46
C GLY A 19 -0.72 -5.43 -2.39
N ALA A 20 0.01 -4.49 -2.99
CA ALA A 20 1.48 -4.45 -2.92
C ALA A 20 2.00 -4.28 -1.48
N TYR A 21 1.33 -3.45 -0.67
CA TYR A 21 1.71 -3.25 0.73
C TYR A 21 1.46 -4.50 1.58
N GLY A 22 0.41 -5.26 1.27
CA GLY A 22 0.15 -6.57 1.87
C GLY A 22 1.25 -7.59 1.56
N ILE A 23 1.77 -7.60 0.32
CA ILE A 23 2.95 -8.41 -0.04
C ILE A 23 4.17 -7.97 0.79
N ASN A 24 4.40 -6.66 0.93
CA ASN A 24 5.50 -6.15 1.77
C ASN A 24 5.35 -6.55 3.25
N ALA A 25 4.12 -6.55 3.79
CA ALA A 25 3.84 -7.02 5.15
C ALA A 25 4.12 -8.53 5.30
N LEU A 26 3.74 -9.33 4.30
CA LEU A 26 4.04 -10.76 4.28
C LEU A 26 5.54 -11.03 4.23
N LEU A 27 6.28 -10.31 3.39
CA LEU A 27 7.75 -10.39 3.32
C LEU A 27 8.38 -9.95 4.64
N ALA A 28 7.88 -8.88 5.26
CA ALA A 28 8.34 -8.43 6.58
C ALA A 28 8.19 -9.52 7.64
N TYR A 29 7.08 -10.26 7.62
CA TYR A 29 6.86 -11.42 8.49
C TYR A 29 7.82 -12.58 8.16
N LEU A 30 7.83 -13.06 6.91
CA LEU A 30 8.60 -14.23 6.49
C LEU A 30 10.12 -14.06 6.68
N LEU A 31 10.61 -12.83 6.55
CA LEU A 31 12.03 -12.49 6.69
C LEU A 31 12.37 -11.89 8.07
N ASN A 32 11.41 -11.88 8.99
CA ASN A 32 11.55 -11.32 10.33
C ASN A 32 12.12 -9.88 10.34
N ASN A 33 11.68 -9.03 9.40
CA ASN A 33 12.17 -7.65 9.23
C ASN A 33 11.02 -6.67 8.96
N ILE A 34 10.57 -5.97 10.03
CA ILE A 34 9.45 -5.02 9.97
C ILE A 34 9.70 -3.78 9.09
N ASN A 35 10.95 -3.52 8.70
CA ASN A 35 11.29 -2.37 7.87
C ASN A 35 11.07 -2.62 6.37
N LEU A 36 10.69 -3.84 5.97
CA LEU A 36 10.33 -4.15 4.57
C LEU A 36 8.97 -3.58 4.16
N ILE A 37 8.07 -3.36 5.11
CA ILE A 37 6.89 -2.53 4.90
C ILE A 37 7.23 -1.08 5.26
N HIS A 38 6.83 -0.14 4.40
CA HIS A 38 7.06 1.29 4.62
C HIS A 38 6.21 1.83 5.78
N THR A 39 6.43 3.09 6.17
CA THR A 39 5.71 3.77 7.25
C THR A 39 4.69 4.77 6.72
N GLU A 40 3.76 5.19 7.56
CA GLU A 40 2.79 6.24 7.25
C GLU A 40 3.47 7.54 6.79
N ARG A 41 4.63 7.88 7.36
CA ARG A 41 5.42 9.04 6.95
C ARG A 41 6.06 8.85 5.57
N MET A 42 6.43 7.62 5.21
CA MET A 42 6.93 7.33 3.87
C MET A 42 5.81 7.45 2.84
N GLU A 43 4.60 6.96 3.14
CA GLU A 43 3.43 7.11 2.27
C GLU A 43 3.09 8.58 2.03
N GLU A 44 3.03 9.37 3.09
CA GLU A 44 2.84 10.82 3.00
C GLU A 44 3.88 11.47 2.09
N LYS A 45 5.18 11.15 2.25
CA LYS A 45 6.24 11.69 1.39
C LYS A 45 6.13 11.25 -0.06
N MET A 46 5.75 10.00 -0.32
CA MET A 46 5.53 9.48 -1.68
C MET A 46 4.36 10.22 -2.33
N MET A 47 3.26 10.41 -1.61
CA MET A 47 2.09 11.12 -2.08
C MET A 47 2.37 12.61 -2.32
N GLU A 48 3.05 13.28 -1.40
CA GLU A 48 3.52 14.65 -1.59
C GLU A 48 4.37 14.78 -2.87
N ALA A 49 5.24 13.80 -3.15
CA ALA A 49 6.05 13.79 -4.37
C ALA A 49 5.18 13.63 -5.62
N CYS A 50 4.23 12.67 -5.62
CA CYS A 50 3.29 12.47 -6.71
C CYS A 50 2.50 13.74 -7.05
N VAL A 51 1.93 14.41 -6.03
CA VAL A 51 1.17 15.65 -6.21
C VAL A 51 2.07 16.75 -6.78
N ARG A 52 3.29 16.93 -6.24
CA ARG A 52 4.24 17.94 -6.75
C ARG A 52 4.66 17.72 -8.20
N THR A 53 4.68 16.47 -8.68
CA THR A 53 5.01 16.14 -10.08
C THR A 53 3.80 16.17 -11.01
N GLY A 54 2.61 16.50 -10.51
CA GLY A 54 1.37 16.52 -11.30
C GLY A 54 0.76 15.15 -11.55
N CYS A 55 1.14 14.12 -10.78
CA CYS A 55 0.44 12.84 -10.82
C CYS A 55 -1.00 13.04 -10.32
N VAL A 56 -1.97 12.54 -11.07
CA VAL A 56 -3.39 12.72 -10.77
C VAL A 56 -3.94 11.54 -9.98
N ASP A 57 -4.92 11.81 -9.13
CA ASP A 57 -5.81 10.77 -8.62
C ASP A 57 -6.74 10.33 -9.76
N GLY A 58 -6.87 9.02 -9.98
CA GLY A 58 -7.63 8.46 -11.09
C GLY A 58 -9.17 8.56 -10.95
N ASP A 59 -9.68 8.90 -9.77
CA ASP A 59 -11.11 9.17 -9.53
C ASP A 59 -11.41 10.68 -9.60
N LEU A 60 -10.49 11.52 -9.12
CA LEU A 60 -10.69 12.97 -9.05
C LEU A 60 -10.17 13.74 -10.28
N ASP A 61 -9.37 13.09 -11.15
CA ASP A 61 -8.72 13.67 -12.34
C ASP A 61 -7.85 14.92 -12.07
N ILE A 62 -7.42 15.12 -10.83
CA ILE A 62 -6.55 16.22 -10.41
C ILE A 62 -5.42 15.73 -9.51
N PRO A 63 -4.28 16.46 -9.43
CA PRO A 63 -3.28 16.19 -8.42
C PRO A 63 -3.86 16.43 -7.02
N SER A 64 -4.02 15.35 -6.26
CA SER A 64 -4.64 15.34 -4.94
C SER A 64 -3.88 14.40 -4.01
N PRO A 65 -3.79 14.68 -2.70
CA PRO A 65 -3.28 13.74 -1.71
C PRO A 65 -4.30 12.62 -1.43
N SER A 66 -4.60 11.84 -2.47
CA SER A 66 -5.50 10.69 -2.45
C SER A 66 -5.05 9.64 -3.48
N VAL A 67 -5.59 8.42 -3.34
CA VAL A 67 -5.47 7.34 -4.32
C VAL A 67 -6.85 6.74 -4.50
N ASP A 68 -7.29 6.57 -5.74
CA ASP A 68 -8.63 6.07 -6.10
C ASP A 68 -9.76 6.81 -5.36
N GLY A 69 -9.65 8.13 -5.21
CA GLY A 69 -10.59 8.98 -4.49
C GLY A 69 -10.53 8.85 -2.96
N ILE A 70 -9.65 7.99 -2.43
CA ILE A 70 -9.53 7.71 -0.99
C ILE A 70 -8.42 8.55 -0.38
N SER A 71 -8.75 9.29 0.68
CA SER A 71 -7.87 10.25 1.35
C SER A 71 -6.54 9.64 1.85
N LEU A 72 -5.47 10.45 1.88
CA LEU A 72 -4.18 10.09 2.46
C LEU A 72 -4.29 9.48 3.87
N GLU A 73 -5.20 9.97 4.72
CA GLU A 73 -5.36 9.42 6.07
C GLU A 73 -5.86 7.97 6.06
N SER A 74 -6.74 7.62 5.12
CA SER A 74 -7.16 6.24 4.91
C SER A 74 -6.01 5.38 4.36
N GLN A 75 -5.18 5.90 3.46
CA GLN A 75 -3.99 5.20 2.97
C GLN A 75 -3.02 4.87 4.13
N LYS A 76 -2.74 5.87 4.99
CA LYS A 76 -1.91 5.72 6.19
C LYS A 76 -2.50 4.70 7.17
N ALA A 77 -3.82 4.71 7.38
CA ALA A 77 -4.47 3.74 8.26
C ALA A 77 -4.28 2.28 7.80
N ILE A 78 -4.33 2.02 6.49
CA ILE A 78 -4.04 0.68 5.94
C ILE A 78 -2.61 0.26 6.26
N ILE A 79 -1.64 1.16 6.13
CA ILE A 79 -0.24 0.89 6.47
C ILE A 79 -0.08 0.58 7.96
N THR A 80 -0.70 1.37 8.84
CA THR A 80 -0.70 1.11 10.29
C THR A 80 -1.22 -0.30 10.58
N LEU A 81 -2.37 -0.67 10.02
CA LEU A 81 -2.98 -1.98 10.24
C LEU A 81 -2.08 -3.12 9.74
N LEU A 82 -1.54 -3.02 8.52
CA LEU A 82 -0.65 -4.03 7.96
C LEU A 82 0.63 -4.21 8.80
N ARG A 83 1.22 -3.11 9.28
CA ARG A 83 2.41 -3.15 10.15
C ARG A 83 2.10 -3.83 11.48
N GLU A 84 0.97 -3.52 12.10
CA GLU A 84 0.55 -4.15 13.35
C GLU A 84 0.24 -5.63 13.16
N THR A 85 -0.42 -6.01 12.05
CA THR A 85 -0.64 -7.42 11.69
C THR A 85 0.68 -8.17 11.55
N ALA A 86 1.66 -7.62 10.82
CA ALA A 86 2.96 -8.24 10.66
C ALA A 86 3.71 -8.38 12.00
N ARG A 87 3.77 -7.31 12.81
CA ARG A 87 4.38 -7.34 14.16
C ARG A 87 3.73 -8.40 15.05
N ARG A 88 2.40 -8.50 15.00
CA ARG A 88 1.64 -9.46 15.80
C ARG A 88 1.91 -10.89 15.34
N ALA A 89 2.05 -11.13 14.04
CA ALA A 89 2.38 -12.44 13.49
C ALA A 89 3.81 -12.87 13.86
N MET A 90 4.80 -11.98 13.71
CA MET A 90 6.21 -12.24 14.08
C MET A 90 6.37 -12.62 15.57
N LYS A 91 5.47 -12.15 16.44
CA LYS A 91 5.50 -12.48 17.88
C LYS A 91 4.84 -13.81 18.23
N THR A 92 3.89 -14.30 17.43
CA THR A 92 3.10 -15.49 17.80
C THR A 92 3.25 -16.68 16.87
N HIS A 93 3.90 -16.49 15.74
CA HIS A 93 4.24 -17.57 14.81
C HIS A 93 5.72 -17.37 14.37
N PRO A 94 6.68 -17.58 15.29
CA PRO A 94 8.11 -17.38 15.00
C PRO A 94 8.68 -18.45 14.06
#